data_AF-A0A7S0P7W1-F1
#
_entry.id   AF-A0A7S0P7W1-F1
#
_cell.length_a   1.000
_cell.length_b   1.000
_cell.length_c   1.000
_cell.angle_alpha   90.00
_cell.angle_beta   90.00
_cell.angle_gamma   90.00
#
_symmetry.space_group_name_H-M   'P 1'
#
loop_
_entity.id
_entity.type
_entity.pdbx_description
1 polymer ?
#
loop_
_entity_poly.entity_id
_entity_poly.type
_entity_poly.pdbx_seq_one_letter_code
_entity_poly.pdbx_strand_id
1 'polypeptide(L)'
;MATASAVRRAPSSGVGGLPLRVVGIASGEDHTLALTEHGAVFSWGSSRRGQLGIGVWSHATVPVLVEGLPRVAQVAAGARHSVALTASGVVFTWG
;
A
#
# COMPACT_ATOMS: atom_id res chain seq x y z
N MET A 1 -16.25 3.02 -24.38
CA MET A 1 -16.17 4.00 -23.28
C MET A 1 -15.62 3.27 -22.05
N ALA A 2 -14.30 3.29 -21.85
CA ALA A 2 -13.68 2.76 -20.63
C ALA A 2 -13.34 3.97 -19.75
N THR A 3 -13.98 4.04 -18.58
CA THR A 3 -13.72 5.10 -17.60
C THR A 3 -12.32 4.91 -17.03
N ALA A 4 -11.46 5.91 -17.22
CA ALA A 4 -10.17 5.96 -16.55
C ALA A 4 -10.43 6.11 -15.05
N SER A 5 -10.20 5.03 -14.29
CA SER A 5 -10.25 5.08 -12.83
C SER A 5 -9.14 6.02 -12.35
N ALA A 6 -9.53 7.10 -11.68
CA ALA A 6 -8.60 8.10 -11.18
C ALA A 6 -7.71 7.47 -10.11
N VAL A 7 -6.40 7.40 -10.37
CA VAL A 7 -5.40 7.03 -9.37
C VAL A 7 -5.47 8.07 -8.25
N ARG A 8 -6.07 7.67 -7.11
CA ARG A 8 -6.26 8.56 -5.96
C ARG A 8 -4.88 8.81 -5.34
N ARG A 9 -4.38 10.04 -5.44
CA ARG A 9 -3.14 10.48 -4.79
C ARG A 9 -3.31 10.38 -3.28
N ALA A 10 -2.31 9.86 -2.56
CA ALA A 10 -2.29 9.98 -1.12
C ALA A 10 -2.29 11.48 -0.73
N PRO A 11 -3.17 11.93 0.17
CA PRO A 11 -3.12 13.30 0.66
C PRO A 11 -1.86 13.48 1.52
N SER A 12 -1.18 14.62 1.38
CA SER A 12 -0.02 14.99 2.20
C SER A 12 -0.38 15.19 3.69
N SER A 13 -1.67 15.38 3.96
CA SER A 13 -2.29 15.39 5.28
C SER A 13 -3.22 14.19 5.41
N GLY A 14 -3.11 13.44 6.50
CA GLY A 14 -3.94 12.29 6.79
C GLY A 14 -5.42 12.64 6.96
N VAL A 15 -6.23 11.60 7.18
CA VAL A 15 -7.65 11.71 7.52
C VAL A 15 -7.77 12.62 8.76
N GLY A 16 -8.25 13.85 8.56
CA GLY A 16 -8.37 14.86 9.63
C GLY A 16 -7.36 16.02 9.60
N GLY A 17 -6.49 16.13 8.59
CA GLY A 17 -5.58 17.27 8.46
C GLY A 17 -4.27 17.17 9.25
N LEU A 18 -4.07 16.08 10.00
CA LEU A 18 -2.81 15.78 10.70
C LEU A 18 -1.82 15.08 9.77
N PRO A 19 -0.51 15.34 9.84
CA PRO A 19 0.48 14.68 8.98
C PRO A 19 0.40 13.16 9.13
N LEU A 20 0.41 12.42 8.01
CA LEU A 20 0.47 10.96 8.04
C LEU A 20 1.80 10.52 8.67
N ARG A 21 1.76 9.99 9.89
CA ARG A 21 2.95 9.44 10.54
C ARG A 21 3.21 8.02 10.05
N VAL A 22 4.28 7.87 9.28
CA VAL A 22 4.80 6.57 8.84
C VAL A 22 5.58 5.94 9.99
N VAL A 23 5.27 4.68 10.31
CA VAL A 23 5.89 3.90 11.40
C VAL A 23 6.61 2.65 10.91
N GLY A 24 6.46 2.30 9.63
CA GLY A 24 7.16 1.18 9.01
C GLY A 24 7.26 1.33 7.50
N ILE A 25 8.32 0.79 6.94
CA ILE A 25 8.56 0.72 5.49
C ILE A 25 9.09 -0.66 5.11
N ALA A 26 8.77 -1.12 3.91
CA ALA A 26 9.36 -2.33 3.33
C ALA A 26 9.54 -2.13 1.81
N SER A 27 10.65 -2.59 1.24
CA SER A 27 10.93 -2.50 -0.20
C SER A 27 11.13 -3.89 -0.80
N GLY A 28 10.46 -4.14 -1.92
CA GLY A 28 10.72 -5.29 -2.79
C GLY A 28 11.74 -4.95 -3.88
N GLU A 29 11.69 -5.65 -5.02
CA GLU A 29 12.59 -5.38 -6.16
C GLU A 29 12.35 -3.98 -6.74
N ASP A 30 11.08 -3.69 -7.08
CA ASP A 30 10.69 -2.44 -7.74
C ASP A 30 9.48 -1.76 -7.07
N HIS A 31 9.10 -2.17 -5.86
CA HIS A 31 7.95 -1.60 -5.14
C HIS A 31 8.27 -1.31 -3.68
N THR A 32 7.47 -0.45 -3.07
CA THR A 32 7.62 -0.06 -1.68
C THR A 32 6.27 -0.05 -0.99
N LEU A 33 6.26 -0.46 0.27
CA LEU A 33 5.14 -0.38 1.20
C LEU A 33 5.48 0.61 2.31
N ALA A 34 4.51 1.42 2.73
CA ALA A 34 4.57 2.22 3.94
C ALA A 34 3.38 1.92 4.84
N LEU A 35 3.65 1.76 6.13
CA LEU A 35 2.66 1.56 7.18
C LEU A 35 2.53 2.84 8.01
N THR A 36 1.31 3.31 8.22
CA THR A 36 1.01 4.44 9.11
C THR A 36 0.73 3.98 10.54
N GLU A 37 0.81 4.89 11.51
CA GLU A 37 0.49 4.59 12.93
C GLU A 37 -0.96 4.12 13.15
N HIS A 38 -1.86 4.51 12.24
CA HIS A 38 -3.26 4.10 12.24
C HIS A 38 -3.49 2.75 11.55
N GLY A 39 -2.44 2.14 11.00
CA GLY A 39 -2.50 0.82 10.36
C GLY A 39 -2.97 0.84 8.91
N ALA A 40 -2.91 2.00 8.24
CA ALA A 40 -3.12 2.09 6.80
C ALA A 40 -1.82 1.73 6.06
N VAL A 41 -1.96 1.02 4.93
CA VAL A 41 -0.82 0.64 4.08
C VAL A 41 -0.91 1.39 2.76
N PHE A 42 0.19 2.05 2.39
CA PHE A 42 0.37 2.65 1.08
C PHE A 42 1.41 1.86 0.29
N SER A 43 1.22 1.76 -1.02
CA SER A 43 2.15 1.11 -1.93
C SER A 43 2.46 2.00 -3.14
N TRP A 44 3.69 1.91 -3.66
CA TRP A 44 4.09 2.55 -4.91
C TRP A 44 5.26 1.79 -5.56
N GLY A 45 5.57 2.15 -6.81
CA GLY A 45 6.54 1.48 -7.67
C GLY A 45 5.86 0.62 -8.75
N SER A 46 6.51 -0.47 -9.12
CA SER A 46 6.04 -1.44 -10.11
C SER A 46 4.88 -2.29 -9.56
N SER A 47 3.85 -2.54 -10.36
CA SER A 47 2.76 -3.52 -10.10
C SER A 47 2.67 -4.58 -11.20
N ARG A 48 3.79 -4.94 -11.85
CA ARG A 48 3.80 -5.92 -12.95
C ARG A 48 3.21 -7.29 -12.57
N ARG A 49 3.18 -7.62 -11.28
CA ARG A 49 2.54 -8.83 -10.74
C ARG A 49 1.34 -8.55 -9.83
N GLY A 50 0.97 -7.28 -9.64
CA GLY A 50 -0.10 -6.89 -8.71
C GLY A 50 0.41 -6.57 -7.30
N GLN A 51 1.74 -6.48 -7.10
CA GLN A 51 2.38 -6.24 -5.80
C GLN A 51 2.01 -4.89 -5.15
N LEU A 52 1.27 -4.01 -5.82
CA LEU A 52 0.69 -2.82 -5.19
C LEU A 52 -0.67 -3.09 -4.51
N GLY A 53 -1.38 -4.17 -4.84
CA GLY A 53 -2.66 -4.52 -4.20
C GLY A 53 -3.84 -3.62 -4.57
N ILE A 54 -3.70 -2.82 -5.63
CA ILE A 54 -4.68 -1.78 -6.03
C ILE A 54 -5.53 -2.16 -7.26
N GLY A 55 -5.59 -3.46 -7.60
CA GLY A 55 -6.39 -3.96 -8.72
C GLY A 55 -5.91 -3.57 -10.13
N VAL A 56 -4.78 -2.86 -10.24
CA VAL A 56 -4.16 -2.48 -11.52
C VAL A 56 -2.76 -3.09 -11.69
N TRP A 57 -2.47 -3.53 -12.91
CA TRP A 57 -1.23 -4.20 -13.32
C TRP A 57 -0.23 -3.23 -13.96
N SER A 58 -0.20 -1.99 -13.46
CA SER A 58 0.64 -0.91 -13.99
C SER A 58 1.72 -0.51 -12.98
N HIS A 59 2.15 0.75 -12.93
CA HIS A 59 3.08 1.27 -11.93
C HIS A 59 2.50 2.55 -11.32
N ALA A 60 2.80 2.80 -10.05
CA ALA A 60 2.44 4.04 -9.36
C ALA A 60 3.72 4.79 -8.97
N THR A 61 3.85 6.05 -9.36
CA THR A 61 5.00 6.89 -9.00
C THR A 61 4.79 7.67 -7.70
N VAL A 62 3.60 7.55 -7.11
CA VAL A 62 3.21 8.17 -5.84
C VAL A 62 2.56 7.11 -4.94
N PRO A 63 2.61 7.26 -3.61
CA PRO A 63 1.92 6.36 -2.69
C PRO A 63 0.43 6.29 -2.98
N VAL A 64 -0.10 5.07 -3.11
CA VAL A 64 -1.53 4.77 -3.27
C VAL A 64 -1.98 3.90 -2.10
N LEU A 65 -3.16 4.17 -1.55
CA LEU A 65 -3.73 3.38 -0.47
C LEU A 65 -4.06 1.96 -0.95
N VAL A 66 -3.66 0.95 -0.18
CA VAL A 66 -4.11 -0.44 -0.36
C VAL A 66 -5.43 -0.59 0.39
N GLU A 67 -6.54 -0.62 -0.35
CA GLU A 67 -7.88 -0.73 0.22
C GLU A 67 -8.21 -2.16 0.68
N GLY A 68 -9.20 -2.30 1.56
CA GLY A 68 -9.69 -3.61 2.01
C GLY A 68 -8.85 -4.30 3.09
N LEU A 69 -7.72 -3.72 3.51
CA LEU A 69 -6.97 -4.23 4.65
C LEU A 69 -7.55 -3.74 5.99
N PRO A 70 -7.73 -4.63 6.98
CA PRO A 70 -7.94 -4.23 8.37
C PRO A 70 -6.72 -3.47 8.92
N ARG A 71 -6.80 -3.01 10.18
CA ARG A 71 -5.67 -2.33 10.85
C ARG A 71 -4.39 -3.18 10.81
N VAL A 72 -3.41 -2.75 10.03
CA VAL A 72 -2.11 -3.42 9.86
C VAL A 72 -1.16 -3.06 11.00
N ALA A 73 -0.42 -4.05 11.49
CA ALA A 73 0.60 -3.90 12.52
C ALA A 73 2.02 -3.99 11.94
N GLN A 74 2.22 -4.76 10.86
CA GLN A 74 3.53 -4.90 10.21
C GLN A 74 3.38 -5.17 8.72
N VAL A 75 4.34 -4.70 7.94
CA VAL A 75 4.46 -4.96 6.49
C VAL A 75 5.80 -5.58 6.15
N ALA A 76 5.82 -6.40 5.10
CA ALA A 76 7.04 -6.92 4.48
C ALA A 76 6.86 -6.99 2.96
N ALA A 77 7.95 -6.93 2.22
CA ALA A 77 7.95 -7.02 0.76
C ALA A 77 9.00 -8.04 0.32
N GLY A 78 8.58 -9.00 -0.50
CA GLY A 78 9.48 -9.86 -1.27
C GLY A 78 9.81 -9.22 -2.62
N ALA A 79 10.52 -9.93 -3.50
CA ALA A 79 10.90 -9.39 -4.81
C ALA A 79 9.68 -8.89 -5.61
N ARG A 80 8.61 -9.71 -5.66
CA ARG A 80 7.41 -9.48 -6.48
C ARG A 80 6.09 -9.69 -5.73
N HIS A 81 6.13 -9.74 -4.41
CA HIS A 81 4.94 -9.90 -3.59
C HIS A 81 5.07 -9.05 -2.32
N SER A 82 3.93 -8.81 -1.69
CA SER A 82 3.79 -8.02 -0.49
C SER A 82 3.03 -8.82 0.58
N VAL A 83 3.31 -8.50 1.84
CA VAL A 83 2.71 -9.15 3.00
C VAL A 83 2.32 -8.07 4.02
N ALA A 84 1.13 -8.22 4.60
CA ALA A 84 0.69 -7.44 5.75
C ALA A 84 0.21 -8.37 6.87
N LEU A 85 0.64 -8.08 8.10
CA LEU A 85 0.14 -8.72 9.32
C LEU A 85 -0.79 -7.73 10.03
N THR A 86 -2.04 -8.11 10.25
CA THR A 86 -3.00 -7.28 10.98
C THR A 86 -2.72 -7.28 12.48
N ALA A 87 -3.24 -6.27 13.19
CA ALA A 87 -3.22 -6.24 14.65
C ALA A 87 -3.98 -7.41 15.31
N SER A 88 -4.88 -8.08 14.57
CA SER A 88 -5.59 -9.29 15.00
C SER A 88 -4.84 -10.59 14.70
N GLY A 89 -3.63 -10.52 14.13
CA GLY A 89 -2.82 -11.70 13.81
C GLY A 89 -3.17 -12.39 12.49
N VAL A 90 -3.95 -11.75 11.62
CA VAL A 90 -4.29 -12.28 10.29
C VAL A 90 -3.27 -11.80 9.27
N VAL A 91 -2.82 -12.70 8.39
CA VAL A 91 -1.87 -12.38 7.32
C VAL A 91 -2.60 -12.21 6.00
N PHE A 92 -2.27 -11.14 5.30
CA PHE A 92 -2.68 -10.86 3.93
C PHE A 92 -1.47 -10.86 3.02
N THR A 93 -1.60 -11.41 1.83
CA THR A 93 -0.55 -11.44 0.81
C THR A 93 -1.11 -11.03 -0.54
N TRP A 94 -0.33 -10.30 -1.33
CA TRP A 94 -0.69 -9.95 -2.70
C TRP A 94 0.55 -9.77 -3.57
N GLY A 95 0.34 -9.73 -4.89
CA GLY A 95 1.38 -9.68 -5.92
C GLY A 95 1.43 -10.93 -6.77
#